data_AF-A0A9E0KWQ6-F1
#
_entry.id   AF-A0A9E0KWQ6-F1
#
_cell.length_a   1.000
_cell.length_b   1.000
_cell.length_c   1.000
_cell.angle_alpha   90.00
_cell.angle_beta   90.00
_cell.angle_gamma   90.00
#
_symmetry.space_group_name_H-M   'P 1'
#
loop_
_entity.id
_entity.type
_entity.pdbx_description
1 polymer ?
#
loop_
_entity_poly.entity_id
_entity_poly.type
_entity_poly.pdbx_seq_one_letter_code
_entity_poly.pdbx_strand_id
1 'polypeptide(L)'
;MNFHLTESAEMIRQTVRSFATKEVAPLAEETDRLNLFPNQLWKKMGDIGILGITVEEEYGGAGFGYLDHIVAMEEISKASASIGLSYGAHSNLCV
;
A
#
# COMPACT_ATOMS: atom_id res chain seq x y z
N MET A 1 8.69 18.16 7.82
CA MET A 1 8.99 17.52 9.11
C MET A 1 9.71 16.20 8.81
N ASN A 2 10.81 15.89 9.51
CA ASN A 2 11.53 14.62 9.34
C ASN A 2 11.44 13.84 10.65
N PHE A 3 10.88 12.63 10.60
CA PHE A 3 10.66 11.78 11.78
C PHE A 3 11.82 10.81 12.04
N HIS A 4 12.86 10.81 11.20
CA HIS A 4 13.98 9.89 11.29
C HIS A 4 13.52 8.42 11.43
N LEU A 5 12.73 7.96 10.45
CA LEU A 5 12.21 6.60 10.44
C LEU A 5 13.33 5.55 10.35
N THR A 6 12.98 4.30 10.64
CA THR A 6 13.86 3.16 10.39
C THR A 6 14.21 3.05 8.91
N GLU A 7 15.33 2.39 8.59
CA GLU A 7 15.73 2.14 7.21
C GLU A 7 14.67 1.33 6.44
N SER A 8 14.02 0.37 7.11
CA SER A 8 12.90 -0.41 6.55
C SER A 8 11.74 0.50 6.14
N ALA A 9 11.32 1.40 7.03
CA ALA A 9 10.18 2.24 6.80
C ALA A 9 10.46 3.29 5.71
N GLU A 10 11.69 3.81 5.60
CA GLU A 10 12.05 4.67 4.47
C GLU A 10 12.13 3.91 3.14
N MET A 11 12.61 2.66 3.15
CA MET A 11 12.59 1.80 1.96
C MET A 11 11.16 1.52 1.48
N ILE A 12 10.26 1.17 2.42
CA ILE A 12 8.84 0.98 2.13
C ILE A 12 8.23 2.27 1.60
N ARG A 13 8.49 3.42 2.24
CA ARG A 13 7.99 4.72 1.77
C ARG A 13 8.38 4.97 0.33
N GLN A 14 9.65 4.81 -0.02
CA GLN A 14 10.15 5.08 -1.37
C GLN A 14 9.53 4.14 -2.41
N THR A 15 9.44 2.85 -2.08
CA THR A 15 8.86 1.82 -2.94
C THR A 15 7.39 2.09 -3.19
N VAL A 16 6.61 2.28 -2.12
CA VAL A 16 5.17 2.48 -2.20
C VAL A 16 4.83 3.83 -2.81
N ARG A 17 5.61 4.89 -2.55
CA ARG A 17 5.43 6.19 -3.22
C ARG A 17 5.62 6.09 -4.74
N SER A 18 6.65 5.38 -5.17
CA SER A 18 6.94 5.18 -6.60
C SER A 18 5.81 4.40 -7.26
N PHE A 19 5.35 3.32 -6.61
CA PHE A 19 4.18 2.54 -7.04
C PHE A 19 2.91 3.40 -7.09
N ALA A 20 2.58 4.10 -6.00
CA ALA A 20 1.38 4.92 -5.89
C ALA A 20 1.34 6.02 -6.96
N THR A 21 2.47 6.69 -7.20
CA THR A 21 2.57 7.73 -8.25
C THR A 21 2.36 7.16 -9.66
N LYS A 22 2.90 5.97 -9.95
CA LYS A 22 2.88 5.39 -11.30
C LYS A 22 1.61 4.59 -11.61
N GLU A 23 1.07 3.90 -10.62
CA GLU A 23 0.04 2.88 -10.81
C GLU A 23 -1.30 3.25 -10.19
N VAL A 24 -1.30 4.00 -9.08
CA VAL A 24 -2.53 4.33 -8.33
C VAL A 24 -3.06 5.71 -8.73
N ALA A 25 -2.21 6.75 -8.70
CA ALA A 25 -2.60 8.13 -8.94
C ALA A 25 -3.27 8.35 -10.31
N PRO A 26 -2.82 7.74 -11.43
CA PRO A 26 -3.49 7.90 -12.72
C PRO A 26 -4.91 7.32 -12.77
N LEU A 27 -5.25 6.41 -11.85
CA LEU A 27 -6.55 5.74 -11.81
C LEU A 27 -7.51 6.38 -10.79
N ALA A 28 -7.04 7.34 -9.98
CA ALA A 28 -7.79 7.85 -8.83
C ALA A 28 -9.11 8.53 -9.24
N GLU A 29 -9.07 9.43 -10.22
CA GLU A 29 -10.25 10.17 -10.70
C GLU A 29 -11.28 9.24 -11.36
N GLU A 30 -10.82 8.29 -12.19
CA GLU A 30 -11.71 7.34 -12.84
C GLU A 30 -12.37 6.39 -11.82
N THR A 31 -11.61 5.93 -10.82
CA THR A 31 -12.11 5.09 -9.73
C THR A 31 -13.23 5.78 -8.96
N ASP A 32 -13.05 7.06 -8.63
CA ASP A 32 -14.07 7.87 -7.95
C ASP A 32 -15.31 8.07 -8.82
N ARG A 33 -15.12 8.51 -10.07
CA ARG A 33 -16.21 8.81 -11.01
C ARG A 33 -17.04 7.58 -11.36
N LEU A 34 -16.40 6.42 -11.56
CA LEU A 34 -17.08 5.18 -11.90
C LEU A 34 -17.59 4.41 -10.67
N ASN A 35 -17.13 4.78 -9.47
CA ASN A 35 -17.41 4.06 -8.23
C ASN A 35 -17.07 2.56 -8.34
N LEU A 36 -15.93 2.25 -8.97
CA LEU A 36 -15.48 0.88 -9.23
C LEU A 36 -14.00 0.74 -8.88
N PHE A 37 -13.68 -0.27 -8.06
CA PHE A 37 -12.30 -0.56 -7.69
C PHE A 37 -11.52 -1.16 -8.89
N PRO A 38 -10.31 -0.66 -9.21
CA PRO A 38 -9.47 -1.21 -10.26
C PRO A 38 -8.79 -2.52 -9.82
N ASN A 39 -9.47 -3.65 -10.03
CA ASN A 39 -9.05 -4.98 -9.55
C ASN A 39 -7.62 -5.41 -9.95
N GLN A 40 -7.10 -4.90 -11.07
CA GLN A 40 -5.72 -5.14 -11.49
C GLN A 40 -4.68 -4.69 -10.45
N LEU A 41 -5.02 -3.73 -9.58
CA LEU A 41 -4.11 -3.26 -8.54
C LEU A 41 -3.83 -4.32 -7.48
N TRP A 42 -4.73 -5.28 -7.23
CA TRP A 42 -4.47 -6.36 -6.27
C TRP A 42 -3.21 -7.16 -6.63
N LYS A 43 -3.12 -7.60 -7.89
CA LYS A 43 -1.95 -8.35 -8.35
C LYS A 43 -0.68 -7.50 -8.24
N LYS A 44 -0.73 -6.24 -8.68
CA LYS A 44 0.43 -5.34 -8.64
C LYS A 44 0.89 -5.03 -7.20
N MET A 45 -0.03 -4.84 -6.27
CA MET A 45 0.29 -4.64 -4.84
C MET A 45 0.89 -5.92 -4.22
N GLY A 46 0.37 -7.09 -4.61
CA GLY A 46 0.95 -8.37 -4.19
C GLY A 46 2.37 -8.58 -4.73
N ASP A 47 2.63 -8.19 -5.99
CA ASP A 47 3.94 -8.33 -6.63
C ASP A 47 5.04 -7.49 -5.95
N ILE A 48 4.67 -6.39 -5.28
CA ILE A 48 5.59 -5.57 -4.48
C ILE A 48 5.55 -5.91 -2.97
N GLY A 49 4.82 -6.96 -2.58
CA GLY A 49 4.84 -7.52 -1.23
C GLY A 49 4.03 -6.77 -0.17
N ILE A 50 3.23 -5.76 -0.53
CA ILE A 50 2.57 -4.92 0.49
C ILE A 50 1.23 -5.46 0.98
N LEU A 51 0.65 -6.48 0.32
CA LEU A 51 -0.62 -7.07 0.77
C LEU A 51 -0.50 -7.89 2.06
N GLY A 52 0.68 -8.47 2.31
CA GLY A 52 0.99 -9.23 3.52
C GLY A 52 2.14 -8.59 4.31
N ILE A 53 2.14 -7.25 4.43
CA ILE A 53 3.29 -6.52 4.97
C ILE A 53 3.65 -6.92 6.40
N THR A 54 2.65 -7.21 7.24
CA THR A 54 2.83 -7.67 8.64
C THR A 54 2.70 -9.18 8.82
N VAL A 55 2.50 -9.93 7.72
CA VAL A 55 2.38 -11.39 7.76
C VAL A 55 3.77 -12.00 7.80
N GLU A 56 3.94 -13.12 8.52
CA GLU A 56 5.20 -13.83 8.60
C GLU A 56 5.66 -14.37 7.23
N GLU A 57 6.98 -14.38 7.01
CA GLU A 57 7.58 -14.87 5.75
C GLU A 57 7.21 -16.32 5.43
N GLU A 58 6.96 -17.17 6.44
CA GLU A 58 6.57 -18.57 6.25
C GLU A 58 5.24 -18.74 5.50
N TYR A 59 4.38 -17.71 5.55
CA TYR A 59 3.10 -17.65 4.81
C TYR A 59 3.20 -16.81 3.53
N GLY A 60 4.41 -16.38 3.14
CA GLY A 60 4.64 -15.52 1.98
C GLY A 60 4.42 -14.03 2.27
N GLY A 61 4.36 -13.63 3.54
CA GLY A 61 4.34 -12.23 3.97
C GLY A 61 5.72 -11.58 3.96
N ALA A 62 5.77 -10.30 4.32
CA ALA A 62 7.00 -9.51 4.34
C ALA A 62 7.65 -9.38 5.74
N GLY A 63 6.97 -9.84 6.81
CA GLY A 63 7.51 -9.88 8.17
C GLY A 63 7.81 -8.50 8.80
N PHE A 64 7.27 -7.40 8.26
CA PHE A 64 7.49 -6.05 8.77
C PHE A 64 6.53 -5.66 9.89
N GLY A 65 6.77 -4.50 10.53
CA GLY A 65 5.94 -3.99 11.61
C GLY A 65 4.84 -3.04 11.17
N TYR A 66 3.99 -2.64 12.12
CA TYR A 66 2.91 -1.69 11.86
C TYR A 66 3.38 -0.29 11.45
N LEU A 67 4.59 0.13 11.82
CA LEU A 67 5.13 1.40 11.33
C LEU A 67 5.33 1.35 9.81
N ASP A 68 5.93 0.27 9.31
CA ASP A 68 6.12 0.04 7.88
C ASP A 68 4.76 -0.04 7.16
N HIS A 69 3.78 -0.72 7.78
CA HIS A 69 2.41 -0.79 7.26
C HIS A 69 1.73 0.56 7.15
N ILE A 70 1.80 1.39 8.20
CA ILE A 70 1.21 2.73 8.21
C ILE A 70 1.86 3.62 7.15
N VAL A 71 3.17 3.52 6.96
CA VAL A 71 3.86 4.25 5.90
C VAL A 71 3.41 3.82 4.51
N ALA A 72 3.22 2.51 4.27
CA ALA A 72 2.64 2.03 3.03
C ALA A 72 1.21 2.54 2.81
N MET A 73 0.37 2.46 3.85
CA MET A 73 -1.01 2.97 3.83
C MET A 73 -1.06 4.48 3.53
N GLU A 74 -0.18 5.27 4.15
CA GLU A 74 -0.06 6.70 3.95
C GLU A 74 0.25 7.02 2.47
N GLU A 75 1.24 6.35 1.88
CA GLU A 75 1.65 6.63 0.50
C GLU A 75 0.60 6.18 -0.54
N ILE A 76 -0.12 5.07 -0.32
CA ILE A 76 -1.24 4.69 -1.20
C ILE A 76 -2.38 5.71 -1.06
N SER A 77 -2.74 6.07 0.18
CA SER A 77 -3.87 6.96 0.45
C SER A 77 -3.64 8.38 -0.09
N LYS A 78 -2.38 8.84 -0.15
CA LYS A 78 -2.01 10.09 -0.83
C LYS A 78 -2.35 10.09 -2.32
N ALA A 79 -2.27 8.94 -2.99
CA ALA A 79 -2.62 8.81 -4.40
C ALA A 79 -4.13 8.60 -4.61
N SER A 80 -4.77 7.77 -3.78
CA SER A 80 -6.22 7.60 -3.78
C SER A 80 -6.70 7.07 -2.43
N ALA A 81 -7.57 7.84 -1.76
CA ALA A 81 -8.10 7.46 -0.46
C ALA A 81 -9.03 6.24 -0.51
N SER A 82 -9.83 6.09 -1.59
CA SER A 82 -10.73 4.94 -1.75
C SER A 82 -9.94 3.64 -1.92
N ILE A 83 -8.87 3.68 -2.74
CA ILE A 83 -7.98 2.53 -2.94
C ILE A 83 -7.19 2.24 -1.65
N GLY A 84 -6.70 3.28 -0.97
CA GLY A 84 -6.04 3.17 0.33
C GLY A 84 -6.92 2.45 1.35
N LEU A 85 -8.20 2.81 1.46
CA LEU A 85 -9.14 2.16 2.38
C LEU A 85 -9.32 0.66 2.04
N SER A 86 -9.51 0.31 0.78
CA SER A 86 -9.61 -1.10 0.36
C SER A 86 -8.33 -1.88 0.69
N TYR A 87 -7.16 -1.29 0.40
CA TYR A 87 -5.87 -1.87 0.76
C TYR A 87 -5.75 -2.09 2.28
N GLY A 88 -6.09 -1.10 3.09
CA GLY A 88 -6.04 -1.22 4.56
C GLY A 88 -6.98 -2.29 5.09
N ALA A 89 -8.21 -2.36 4.57
CA ALA A 89 -9.16 -3.40 4.96
C ALA A 89 -8.65 -4.81 4.62
N HIS A 90 -8.03 -4.99 3.45
CA HIS A 90 -7.43 -6.27 3.08
C HIS A 90 -6.22 -6.59 3.97
N SER A 91 -5.18 -5.75 3.90
CA SER A 91 -3.84 -6.02 4.46
C SER A 91 -3.75 -5.90 5.99
N ASN A 92 -4.75 -5.32 6.66
CA ASN A 92 -4.74 -5.13 8.12
C ASN A 92 -5.91 -5.80 8.84
N LEU A 93 -7.14 -5.63 8.33
CA LEU A 93 -8.33 -6.11 9.05
C LEU A 93 -8.62 -7.58 8.80
N CYS A 94 -8.17 -8.13 7.67
CA CYS A 94 -8.51 -9.49 7.24
C CYS A 94 -7.30 -10.43 7.20
N VAL A 95 -6.18 -9.97 6.63
CA VAL A 95 -5.03 -10.80 6.26
C VAL A 95 -4.38 -11.49 7.44
#